data_AF-W8YKR9-F1
#
_entry.id   AF-W8YKR9-F1
#
_cell.length_a   1.000
_cell.length_b   1.000
_cell.length_c   1.000
_cell.angle_alpha   90.00
_cell.angle_beta   90.00
_cell.angle_gamma   90.00
#
_symmetry.space_group_name_H-M   'P 1'
#
loop_
_entity.id
_entity.type
_entity.pdbx_description
1 polymer ?
#
loop_
_entity_poly.entity_id
_entity_poly.type
_entity_poly.pdbx_seq_one_letter_code
_entity_poly.pdbx_strand_id
1 'polypeptide(L)'
;MCCQRLHPKRRDSLMPEPKTKETDDSVLEFIENVDSVKKREDAFKLLQLFAETTGYPPKMWGPSIIGFGSYHYKYKSGHEGDAPLVGFSPRKAKISLYFATGDTERKAMLKDFGKYTAGKACVYINKVEDIDTDVLRALIARSVAFLKETYPGN
;
A
#
# COMPACT_ATOMS: atom_id res chain seq x y z
N MET A 1 -28.66 10.84 -54.57
CA MET A 1 -27.29 10.75 -54.02
C MET A 1 -27.09 11.84 -52.99
N CYS A 2 -27.06 11.53 -51.69
CA CYS A 2 -26.06 12.09 -50.77
C CYS A 2 -26.04 11.25 -49.49
N CYS A 3 -24.86 10.73 -49.20
CA CYS A 3 -24.56 9.67 -48.26
C CYS A 3 -24.54 10.20 -46.82
N GLN A 4 -25.12 9.43 -45.89
CA GLN A 4 -25.05 9.67 -44.44
C GLN A 4 -23.57 9.67 -43.99
N ARG A 5 -23.08 10.79 -43.46
CA ARG A 5 -21.79 10.81 -42.75
C ARG A 5 -21.98 10.25 -41.34
N LEU A 6 -21.67 8.97 -41.19
CA LEU A 6 -21.35 8.38 -39.89
C LEU A 6 -20.09 9.08 -39.35
N HIS A 7 -20.22 9.77 -38.22
CA HIS A 7 -19.08 10.24 -37.45
C HIS A 7 -18.51 9.08 -36.62
N PRO A 8 -17.26 8.64 -36.84
CA PRO A 8 -16.63 7.69 -35.92
C PRO A 8 -16.30 8.43 -34.62
N LYS A 9 -16.98 8.07 -33.52
CA LYS A 9 -16.52 8.46 -32.17
C LYS A 9 -15.17 7.78 -31.94
N ARG A 10 -14.08 8.54 -32.04
CA ARG A 10 -12.78 8.11 -31.53
C ARG A 10 -12.93 7.89 -30.03
N ARG A 11 -12.87 6.63 -29.63
CA ARG A 11 -12.74 6.23 -28.22
C ARG A 11 -11.25 6.35 -27.92
N ASP A 12 -10.82 7.55 -27.55
CA ASP A 12 -9.50 7.76 -26.96
C ASP A 12 -9.40 6.83 -25.75
N SER A 13 -8.58 5.78 -25.87
CA SER A 13 -8.24 4.93 -24.74
C SER A 13 -7.34 5.74 -23.82
N LEU A 14 -7.95 6.53 -22.94
CA LEU A 14 -7.30 7.10 -21.78
C LEU A 14 -6.76 5.93 -20.95
N MET A 15 -5.47 5.66 -21.07
CA MET A 15 -4.75 4.80 -20.13
C MET A 15 -4.98 5.41 -18.75
N PRO A 16 -5.63 4.72 -17.81
CA PRO A 16 -5.81 5.25 -16.47
C PRO A 16 -4.44 5.38 -15.83
N GLU A 17 -4.05 6.60 -15.49
CA GLU A 17 -2.85 6.82 -14.71
C GLU A 17 -2.92 5.99 -13.41
N PRO A 18 -1.77 5.47 -12.91
CA PRO A 18 -1.77 4.75 -11.66
C PRO A 18 -2.28 5.68 -10.56
N LYS A 19 -3.39 5.30 -9.93
CA LYS A 19 -4.08 6.09 -8.88
C LYS A 19 -3.28 6.17 -7.57
N THR A 20 -2.15 5.48 -7.49
CA THR A 20 -1.30 5.38 -6.31
C THR A 20 0.05 5.99 -6.67
N LYS A 21 0.17 7.30 -6.48
CA LYS A 21 1.42 8.05 -6.59
C LYS A 21 1.66 8.77 -5.27
N GLU A 22 2.92 9.02 -4.92
CA GLU A 22 3.24 9.89 -3.79
C GLU A 22 2.59 11.27 -3.99
N THR A 23 2.05 11.85 -2.90
CA THR A 23 1.45 13.19 -2.89
C THR A 23 2.07 14.05 -1.79
N ASP A 24 1.87 15.36 -1.90
CA ASP A 24 2.27 16.33 -0.86
C ASP A 24 1.24 16.45 0.27
N ASP A 25 0.23 15.56 0.31
CA ASP A 25 -0.79 15.57 1.35
C ASP A 25 -0.21 15.21 2.73
N SER A 26 -0.71 15.85 3.78
CA SER A 26 -0.26 15.61 5.14
C SER A 26 -0.77 14.28 5.69
N VAL A 27 0.17 13.39 6.04
CA VAL A 27 -0.14 12.11 6.69
C VAL A 27 -0.84 12.32 8.04
N LEU A 28 -0.41 13.31 8.81
CA LEU A 28 -0.97 13.59 10.13
C LEU A 28 -2.42 14.09 10.02
N GLU A 29 -2.66 15.06 9.14
CA GLU A 29 -4.03 15.55 8.89
C GLU A 29 -4.95 14.45 8.36
N PHE A 30 -4.42 13.56 7.49
CA PHE A 30 -5.18 12.40 7.02
C PHE A 30 -5.61 11.47 8.18
N ILE A 31 -4.70 11.17 9.11
CA ILE A 31 -5.01 10.35 10.29
C ILE A 31 -6.00 11.07 11.21
N GLU A 32 -5.83 12.38 11.44
CA GLU A 32 -6.74 13.18 12.27
C GLU A 32 -8.16 13.22 11.71
N ASN A 33 -8.32 13.14 10.39
CA ASN A 33 -9.62 13.06 9.73
C ASN A 33 -10.26 11.66 9.74
N VAL A 34 -9.62 10.65 10.36
CA VAL A 34 -10.26 9.33 10.56
C VAL A 34 -11.39 9.46 11.59
N ASP A 35 -12.61 9.14 11.17
CA ASP A 35 -13.85 9.28 11.97
C ASP A 35 -13.78 8.56 13.33
N SER A 36 -13.20 7.36 13.36
CA SER A 36 -13.17 6.52 14.56
C SER A 36 -11.93 6.82 15.39
N VAL A 37 -12.15 7.30 16.63
CA VAL A 37 -11.09 7.58 17.61
C VAL A 37 -10.14 6.39 17.77
N LYS A 38 -10.68 5.17 17.95
CA LYS A 38 -9.86 3.97 18.08
C LYS A 38 -9.03 3.67 16.84
N LYS A 39 -9.58 3.88 15.64
CA LYS A 39 -8.81 3.69 14.39
C LYS A 39 -7.74 4.75 14.21
N ARG A 40 -7.98 5.97 14.68
CA ARG A 40 -6.98 7.04 14.69
C ARG A 40 -5.82 6.68 15.60
N GLU A 41 -6.10 6.21 16.82
CA GLU A 41 -5.08 5.71 17.75
C GLU A 41 -4.26 4.57 17.13
N ASP A 42 -4.93 3.60 16.52
CA ASP A 42 -4.27 2.50 15.82
C ASP A 42 -3.46 2.95 14.61
N ALA A 43 -3.96 3.94 13.86
CA ALA A 43 -3.21 4.52 12.74
C ALA A 43 -1.94 5.22 13.22
N PHE A 44 -1.97 5.92 14.35
CA PHE A 44 -0.76 6.51 14.95
C PHE A 44 0.22 5.44 15.46
N LYS A 45 -0.26 4.36 16.09
CA LYS A 45 0.60 3.23 16.49
C LYS A 45 1.29 2.60 15.27
N LEU A 46 0.53 2.37 14.19
CA LEU A 46 1.07 1.82 12.94
C LEU A 46 2.03 2.78 12.26
N LEU A 47 1.74 4.09 12.28
CA LEU A 47 2.63 5.13 11.74
C LEU A 47 4.02 5.03 12.37
N GLN A 48 4.05 4.98 13.71
CA GLN A 48 5.30 4.86 14.47
C GLN A 48 6.01 3.54 14.16
N LEU A 49 5.30 2.41 14.24
CA LEU A 49 5.89 1.09 14.02
C LEU A 49 6.50 0.95 12.63
N PHE A 50 5.79 1.40 11.59
CA PHE A 50 6.31 1.36 10.22
C PHE A 50 7.50 2.31 10.04
N ALA A 51 7.45 3.53 10.58
CA ALA A 51 8.56 4.48 10.50
C ALA A 51 9.82 3.93 11.17
N GLU A 52 9.70 3.40 12.39
CA GLU A 52 10.82 2.82 13.14
C GLU A 52 11.41 1.59 12.45
N THR A 53 10.55 0.69 11.95
CA THR A 53 11.01 -0.56 11.34
C THR A 53 11.66 -0.34 9.98
N THR A 54 11.14 0.62 9.21
CA THR A 54 11.63 0.87 7.85
C THR A 54 12.76 1.88 7.79
N GLY A 55 12.84 2.80 8.75
CA GLY A 55 13.72 3.97 8.71
C GLY A 55 13.30 5.05 7.71
N TYR A 56 12.13 4.91 7.06
CA TYR A 56 11.63 5.88 6.08
C TYR A 56 10.58 6.81 6.70
N PRO A 57 10.54 8.10 6.28
CA PRO A 57 9.44 8.97 6.64
C PRO A 57 8.14 8.49 5.96
N PRO A 58 6.99 8.67 6.62
CA PRO A 58 5.70 8.35 6.03
C PRO A 58 5.33 9.37 4.94
N LYS A 59 4.71 8.89 3.87
CA LYS A 59 4.20 9.71 2.77
C LYS A 59 2.79 9.28 2.38
N MET A 60 1.98 10.23 1.92
CA MET A 60 0.68 9.89 1.33
C MET A 60 0.87 9.34 -0.08
N TRP A 61 0.15 8.26 -0.38
CA TRP A 61 0.12 7.60 -1.67
C TRP A 61 -1.33 7.52 -2.16
N GLY A 62 -1.65 8.32 -3.17
CA GLY A 62 -3.03 8.56 -3.59
C GLY A 62 -3.91 9.01 -2.41
N PRO A 63 -5.21 8.69 -2.42
CA PRO A 63 -6.16 9.31 -1.49
C PRO A 63 -6.22 8.68 -0.10
N SER A 64 -5.51 7.57 0.16
CA SER A 64 -5.80 6.78 1.37
C SER A 64 -4.71 5.84 1.87
N ILE A 65 -3.52 5.84 1.25
CA ILE A 65 -2.43 4.94 1.65
C ILE A 65 -1.34 5.79 2.28
N ILE A 66 -0.86 5.36 3.44
CA ILE A 66 0.35 5.87 4.06
C ILE A 66 1.45 4.86 3.72
N GLY A 67 2.41 5.31 2.91
CA GLY A 67 3.51 4.49 2.40
C GLY A 67 4.85 4.89 2.98
N PHE A 68 5.81 3.97 2.95
CA PHE A 68 7.15 4.13 3.50
C PHE A 68 8.19 3.67 2.48
N GLY A 69 9.10 4.58 2.13
CA GLY A 69 10.04 4.40 1.02
C GLY A 69 9.34 4.18 -0.33
N SER A 70 10.12 3.98 -1.37
CA SER A 70 9.60 3.73 -2.72
C SER A 70 10.51 2.78 -3.49
N TYR A 71 9.92 2.09 -4.46
CA TYR A 71 10.65 1.32 -5.47
C TYR A 71 9.99 1.52 -6.84
N HIS A 72 10.81 1.45 -7.88
CA HIS A 72 10.36 1.51 -9.25
C HIS A 72 10.17 0.09 -9.80
N TYR A 73 8.96 -0.25 -10.24
CA TYR A 73 8.67 -1.54 -10.85
C TYR A 73 8.58 -1.41 -12.36
N LYS A 74 9.04 -2.43 -13.08
CA LYS A 74 8.89 -2.55 -14.54
C LYS A 74 8.42 -3.94 -14.92
N TYR A 75 7.24 -4.03 -15.54
CA TYR A 75 6.68 -5.29 -16.02
C TYR A 75 7.17 -5.64 -17.42
N LYS A 76 7.11 -6.93 -17.77
CA LYS A 76 7.45 -7.43 -19.13
C LYS A 76 6.60 -6.81 -20.24
N SER A 77 5.42 -6.30 -19.93
CA SER A 77 4.53 -5.59 -20.86
C SER A 77 5.01 -4.17 -21.18
N GLY A 78 6.07 -3.67 -20.53
CA GLY A 78 6.54 -2.29 -20.63
C GLY A 78 5.84 -1.31 -19.69
N HIS A 79 4.85 -1.77 -18.91
CA HIS A 79 4.23 -0.94 -17.88
C HIS A 79 5.16 -0.82 -16.68
N GLU A 80 5.46 0.42 -16.28
CA GLU A 80 6.29 0.73 -15.12
C GLU A 80 5.69 1.84 -14.27
N GLY A 81 6.23 2.02 -13.07
CA GLY A 81 5.78 3.04 -12.13
C GLY A 81 6.40 2.86 -10.77
N ASP A 82 5.97 3.72 -9.84
CA ASP A 82 6.47 3.74 -8.48
C ASP A 82 5.43 3.21 -7.51
N ALA A 83 5.89 2.55 -6.46
CA ALA A 83 5.05 2.07 -5.38
C ALA A 83 5.80 2.16 -4.05
N PRO A 84 5.08 2.27 -2.91
CA PRO A 84 5.72 2.24 -1.62
C PRO A 84 6.27 0.83 -1.32
N LEU A 85 7.39 0.73 -0.61
CA LEU A 85 7.97 -0.57 -0.21
C LEU A 85 7.01 -1.34 0.71
N VAL A 86 6.38 -0.60 1.62
CA VAL A 86 5.33 -1.07 2.52
C VAL A 86 4.38 0.09 2.81
N GLY A 87 3.18 -0.22 3.30
CA GLY A 87 2.27 0.83 3.75
C GLY A 87 1.02 0.30 4.43
N PHE A 88 0.14 1.20 4.83
CA PHE A 88 -1.16 0.83 5.37
C PHE A 88 -2.25 1.86 5.02
N SER A 89 -3.52 1.47 5.21
CA SER A 89 -4.69 2.32 4.98
C SER A 89 -5.73 2.08 6.08
N PRO A 90 -6.00 3.06 6.97
CA PRO A 90 -6.96 2.94 8.07
C PRO A 90 -8.41 3.14 7.58
N ARG A 91 -8.92 2.23 6.73
CA ARG A 91 -10.25 2.39 6.13
C ARG A 91 -11.40 2.17 7.12
N LYS A 92 -12.59 2.64 6.74
CA LYS A 92 -13.82 2.56 7.55
C LYS A 92 -14.17 1.15 8.03
N ALA A 93 -13.97 0.12 7.22
CA ALA A 93 -14.24 -1.27 7.61
C ALA A 93 -13.06 -1.88 8.39
N LYS A 94 -11.90 -2.03 7.75
CA LYS A 94 -10.69 -2.66 8.30
C LYS A 94 -9.46 -1.82 7.97
N ILE A 95 -8.39 -2.03 8.73
CA ILE A 95 -7.07 -1.50 8.39
C ILE A 95 -6.45 -2.47 7.37
N SER A 96 -6.03 -1.93 6.22
CA SER A 96 -5.29 -2.69 5.21
C SER A 96 -3.80 -2.48 5.44
N LEU A 97 -3.03 -3.58 5.48
CA LEU A 97 -1.58 -3.59 5.49
C LEU A 97 -1.07 -4.08 4.13
N TYR A 98 -0.08 -3.39 3.58
CA TYR A 98 0.51 -3.65 2.27
C TYR A 98 1.96 -4.08 2.44
N PHE A 99 2.27 -5.27 1.90
CA PHE A 99 3.60 -5.89 1.89
C PHE A 99 3.92 -6.38 0.49
N ALA A 100 5.17 -6.77 0.27
CA ALA A 100 5.66 -7.35 -0.96
C ALA A 100 4.84 -8.57 -1.38
N THR A 101 4.48 -8.59 -2.65
CA THR A 101 3.78 -9.72 -3.26
C THR A 101 4.78 -10.70 -3.87
N GLY A 102 4.54 -12.00 -3.74
CA GLY A 102 5.42 -13.03 -4.31
C GLY A 102 6.45 -13.57 -3.32
N ASP A 103 6.60 -12.95 -2.15
CA ASP A 103 7.37 -13.52 -1.06
C ASP A 103 6.67 -14.77 -0.51
N THR A 104 7.37 -15.90 -0.58
CA THR A 104 6.88 -17.20 -0.10
C THR A 104 6.94 -17.31 1.42
N GLU A 105 7.83 -16.54 2.07
CA GLU A 105 8.01 -16.54 3.52
C GLU A 105 6.88 -15.81 4.25
N ARG A 106 6.26 -14.82 3.61
CA ARG A 106 5.05 -14.13 4.11
C ARG A 106 4.00 -15.11 4.66
N LYS A 107 3.73 -16.22 3.95
CA LYS A 107 2.73 -17.20 4.40
C LYS A 107 3.11 -17.91 5.70
N ALA A 108 4.41 -18.15 5.90
CA ALA A 108 4.89 -18.79 7.13
C ALA A 108 4.77 -17.84 8.32
N MET A 109 5.24 -16.59 8.15
CA MET A 109 5.18 -15.56 9.21
C MET A 109 3.75 -15.21 9.61
N LEU A 110 2.82 -15.22 8.65
CA LEU A 110 1.41 -14.97 8.92
C LEU A 110 0.75 -16.05 9.80
N LYS A 111 1.37 -17.20 10.07
CA LYS A 111 0.81 -18.19 11.01
C LYS A 111 0.78 -17.68 12.45
N ASP A 112 1.81 -16.92 12.82
CA ASP A 112 2.00 -16.41 14.18
C ASP A 112 1.54 -14.95 14.33
N PHE A 113 0.97 -14.37 13.27
CA PHE A 113 0.62 -12.94 13.23
C PHE A 113 -0.59 -12.55 14.08
N GLY A 114 -1.43 -13.52 14.46
CA GLY A 114 -2.67 -13.27 15.22
C GLY A 114 -3.92 -13.28 14.34
N LYS A 115 -4.87 -12.38 14.60
CA LYS A 115 -6.18 -12.35 13.95
C LYS A 115 -6.19 -11.41 12.75
N TYR A 116 -6.16 -11.98 11.55
CA TYR A 116 -6.19 -11.24 10.29
C TYR A 116 -7.08 -11.91 9.24
N THR A 117 -7.30 -11.21 8.12
CA THR A 117 -7.76 -11.79 6.86
C THR A 117 -6.73 -11.48 5.78
N ALA A 118 -6.33 -12.44 4.95
CA ALA A 118 -5.38 -12.20 3.87
C ALA A 118 -6.08 -12.11 2.50
N GLY A 119 -5.76 -11.06 1.76
CA GLY A 119 -5.97 -10.99 0.31
C GLY A 119 -4.69 -11.37 -0.45
N LYS A 120 -4.75 -11.29 -1.79
CA LYS A 120 -3.61 -11.60 -2.67
C LYS A 120 -2.37 -10.77 -2.31
N ALA A 121 -2.55 -9.44 -2.21
CA ALA A 121 -1.46 -8.48 -1.99
C ALA A 121 -1.52 -7.75 -0.63
N CYS A 122 -2.57 -7.98 0.16
CA CYS A 122 -2.84 -7.21 1.38
C CYS A 122 -3.22 -8.12 2.53
N VAL A 123 -3.01 -7.63 3.75
CA VAL A 123 -3.46 -8.25 5.00
C VAL A 123 -4.40 -7.27 5.69
N TYR A 124 -5.49 -7.76 6.23
CA TYR A 124 -6.51 -6.94 6.87
C TYR A 124 -6.60 -7.26 8.36
N ILE A 125 -6.60 -6.22 9.18
CA ILE A 125 -6.78 -6.31 10.63
C ILE A 125 -7.93 -5.37 11.04
N ASN A 126 -8.58 -5.65 12.17
CA ASN A 126 -9.62 -4.73 12.68
C ASN A 126 -9.01 -3.63 13.54
N LYS A 127 -8.01 -4.00 14.36
CA LYS A 127 -7.31 -3.16 15.33
C LYS A 127 -5.91 -3.71 15.59
N VAL A 128 -5.01 -2.93 16.18
CA VAL A 128 -3.62 -3.35 16.42
C VAL A 128 -3.54 -4.45 17.48
N GLU A 129 -4.44 -4.48 18.46
CA GLU A 129 -4.44 -5.50 19.53
C GLU A 129 -4.84 -6.90 19.03
N ASP A 130 -5.32 -7.02 17.78
CA ASP A 130 -5.63 -8.30 17.17
C ASP A 130 -4.36 -9.04 16.68
N ILE A 131 -3.21 -8.36 16.62
CA ILE A 131 -1.99 -8.88 15.99
C ILE A 131 -0.75 -8.82 16.89
N ASP A 132 0.23 -9.66 16.56
CA ASP A 132 1.57 -9.60 17.12
C ASP A 132 2.41 -8.52 16.41
N THR A 133 2.83 -7.50 17.16
CA THR A 133 3.60 -6.38 16.61
C THR A 133 5.04 -6.74 16.24
N ASP A 134 5.63 -7.77 16.86
CA ASP A 134 6.98 -8.21 16.50
C ASP A 134 6.97 -9.00 15.19
N VAL A 135 5.93 -9.81 14.97
CA VAL A 135 5.67 -10.44 13.67
C VAL A 135 5.39 -9.37 12.61
N LEU A 136 4.67 -8.29 12.95
CA LEU A 136 4.48 -7.15 12.03
C LEU A 136 5.82 -6.52 11.62
N ARG A 137 6.70 -6.24 12.58
CA ARG A 137 8.03 -5.68 12.32
C ARG A 137 8.83 -6.58 11.38
N ALA A 138 8.83 -7.90 11.66
CA ALA A 138 9.53 -8.87 10.83
C ALA A 138 8.96 -8.90 9.39
N LEU A 139 7.63 -8.87 9.22
CA LEU A 139 6.97 -8.81 7.91
C LEU A 139 7.35 -7.55 7.13
N ILE A 140 7.40 -6.41 7.80
CA ILE A 140 7.81 -5.14 7.20
C ILE A 140 9.26 -5.22 6.71
N ALA A 141 10.19 -5.65 7.58
CA ALA A 141 11.60 -5.77 7.25
C ALA A 141 11.83 -6.73 6.08
N ARG A 142 11.16 -7.89 6.09
CA ARG A 142 11.25 -8.87 5.00
C ARG A 142 10.73 -8.31 3.68
N SER A 143 9.60 -7.61 3.71
CA SER A 143 9.01 -6.95 2.54
C SER A 143 9.96 -5.93 1.92
N VAL A 144 10.58 -5.08 2.75
CA VAL A 144 11.56 -4.08 2.30
C VAL A 144 12.77 -4.75 1.66
N ALA A 145 13.34 -5.77 2.31
CA ALA A 145 14.49 -6.50 1.80
C ALA A 145 14.17 -7.16 0.45
N PHE A 146 13.06 -7.89 0.38
CA PHE A 146 12.63 -8.59 -0.83
C PHE A 146 12.45 -7.63 -2.02
N LEU A 147 11.80 -6.46 -1.82
CA LEU A 147 11.58 -5.51 -2.90
C LEU A 147 12.88 -4.85 -3.36
N LYS A 148 13.81 -4.55 -2.45
CA LYS A 148 15.14 -4.03 -2.81
C LYS A 148 15.97 -5.05 -3.58
N GLU A 149 15.91 -6.32 -3.21
CA GLU A 149 16.56 -7.42 -3.94
C GLU A 149 15.94 -7.63 -5.33
N THR A 150 14.61 -7.54 -5.41
CA THR A 150 13.86 -7.76 -6.67
C THR A 150 14.02 -6.60 -7.65
N TYR A 151 14.12 -5.37 -7.13
CA TYR A 151 14.23 -4.13 -7.91
C TYR A 151 15.45 -3.32 -7.46
N PRO A 152 16.69 -3.76 -7.76
CA PRO A 152 17.93 -3.17 -7.26
C PRO A 152 18.31 -1.82 -7.91
N GLY A 153 17.33 -1.05 -8.39
CA GLY A 153 17.55 0.13 -9.25
C GLY A 153 17.21 1.47 -8.63
N ASN A 154 17.20 1.59 -7.29
CA ASN A 154 16.99 2.85 -6.57
C ASN A 154 18.24 3.26 -5.81
#